data_AF-A0A7J4TC57-F1
#
_entry.id   AF-A0A7J4TC57-F1
#
_cell.length_a   1.000
_cell.length_b   1.000
_cell.length_c   1.000
_cell.angle_alpha   90.00
_cell.angle_beta   90.00
_cell.angle_gamma   90.00
#
_symmetry.space_group_name_H-M   'P 1'
#
loop_
_entity.id
_entity.type
_entity.pdbx_description
1 polymer ?
#
loop_
_entity_poly.entity_id
_entity_poly.type
_entity_poly.pdbx_seq_one_letter_code
_entity_poly.pdbx_strand_id
1 'polypeptide(L)'
;MDNLIKSINTHLNRKAVDEEILPLLPNHSYKALPFSPSRFRSFQESGGTGRTLAFIDGGQAELLSTPSLSVGVIRAVARAYNGMKRAFSMTTEFYACISPSPLKNDVTYATELFPLRGNVLPDTNLLSFASTDGSIRSGVRRASPSALLSVARRFAELELAMAAAGKLSAGDLIILDGSLQQGYTHEEQLLGALRQSSIEKGIMAVGVSKTNSLLSTSGLTFGSMLSPHHPHEQWWYAPVALPSDGAPHISFARLHQKSSGAFLVESFAEPDEPLFASLAAYSHDPVFLGYPYGLVEADRAARVSNQDASYLRTKLAEKLGRRDITALLSQKNAHEVLDSIRF
;
A
#
# COMPACT_ATOMS: atom_id res chain seq x y z
N MET A 1 14.21 7.48 -33.44
CA MET A 1 14.40 7.90 -32.03
C MET A 1 13.93 9.34 -31.83
N ASP A 2 14.34 10.28 -32.65
CA ASP A 2 14.01 11.72 -32.46
C ASP A 2 12.51 12.06 -32.47
N ASN A 3 11.71 11.39 -33.32
CA ASN A 3 10.25 11.55 -33.31
C ASN A 3 9.62 11.08 -32.00
N LEU A 4 10.17 10.03 -31.37
CA LEU A 4 9.72 9.56 -30.06
C LEU A 4 10.08 10.58 -28.98
N ILE A 5 11.30 11.10 -28.97
CA ILE A 5 11.74 12.15 -28.03
C ILE A 5 10.88 13.41 -28.17
N LYS A 6 10.60 13.83 -29.41
CA LYS A 6 9.71 14.97 -29.68
C LYS A 6 8.31 14.71 -29.13
N SER A 7 7.76 13.51 -29.35
CA SER A 7 6.43 13.13 -28.82
C SER A 7 6.39 13.16 -27.29
N ILE A 8 7.42 12.61 -26.62
CA ILE A 8 7.56 12.63 -25.16
C ILE A 8 7.65 14.07 -24.65
N ASN A 9 8.51 14.90 -25.25
CA ASN A 9 8.65 16.31 -24.85
C ASN A 9 7.36 17.10 -25.07
N THR A 10 6.59 16.83 -26.13
CA THR A 10 5.28 17.43 -26.31
C THR A 10 4.31 17.01 -25.20
N HIS A 11 4.34 15.73 -24.78
CA HIS A 11 3.51 15.25 -23.67
C HIS A 11 3.90 15.88 -22.33
N LEU A 12 5.19 15.92 -21.99
CA LEU A 12 5.70 16.49 -20.74
C LEU A 12 5.47 18.01 -20.63
N ASN A 13 5.51 18.72 -21.76
CA ASN A 13 5.28 20.17 -21.81
C ASN A 13 3.82 20.55 -22.07
N ARG A 14 2.87 19.62 -21.96
CA ARG A 14 1.45 19.97 -22.05
C ARG A 14 1.09 20.93 -20.92
N LYS A 15 0.93 22.20 -21.27
CA LYS A 15 0.24 23.17 -20.42
C LYS A 15 -1.25 22.85 -20.47
N ALA A 16 -1.93 23.00 -19.33
CA ALA A 16 -3.38 22.99 -19.33
C ALA A 16 -3.87 24.10 -20.27
N VAL A 17 -4.78 23.74 -21.18
CA VAL A 17 -5.41 24.66 -22.12
C VAL A 17 -6.47 25.40 -21.34
N ASP A 18 -6.26 26.66 -20.93
CA ASP A 18 -7.21 27.64 -20.32
C ASP A 18 -8.30 27.14 -19.34
N GLU A 19 -8.24 25.88 -18.91
CA GLU A 19 -9.20 25.14 -18.11
C GLU A 19 -8.60 24.89 -16.72
N GLU A 20 -9.47 24.87 -15.72
CA GLU A 20 -9.09 24.55 -14.35
C GLU A 20 -8.42 23.16 -14.27
N ILE A 21 -7.20 23.11 -13.72
CA ILE A 21 -6.49 21.86 -13.50
C ILE A 21 -7.11 21.16 -12.29
N LEU A 22 -7.77 20.04 -12.52
CA LEU A 22 -8.43 19.24 -11.47
C LEU A 22 -7.71 17.89 -11.28
N PRO A 23 -7.61 17.37 -10.04
CA PRO A 23 -7.23 15.98 -9.82
C PRO A 23 -8.33 15.03 -10.31
N LEU A 24 -7.94 13.96 -10.99
CA LEU A 24 -8.82 12.88 -11.47
C LEU A 24 -8.93 11.80 -10.40
N LEU A 25 -9.91 11.98 -9.51
CA LEU A 25 -10.09 11.14 -8.33
C LEU A 25 -10.70 9.78 -8.71
N PRO A 26 -10.34 8.71 -7.98
CA PRO A 26 -10.68 7.35 -8.36
C PRO A 26 -12.15 6.98 -8.17
N ASN A 27 -12.90 7.74 -7.36
CA ASN A 27 -14.28 7.43 -7.01
C ASN A 27 -15.09 8.70 -6.67
N HIS A 28 -16.39 8.51 -6.46
CA HIS A 28 -17.34 9.58 -6.13
C HIS A 28 -17.28 10.04 -4.67
N SER A 29 -16.42 9.46 -3.83
CA SER A 29 -16.28 9.83 -2.42
C SER A 29 -15.59 11.18 -2.23
N TYR A 30 -15.22 11.86 -3.32
CA TYR A 30 -14.52 13.13 -3.27
C TYR A 30 -15.09 14.16 -4.24
N LYS A 31 -15.07 15.43 -3.81
CA LYS A 31 -15.22 16.57 -4.71
C LYS A 31 -13.86 17.17 -5.00
N ALA A 32 -13.40 17.03 -6.24
CA ALA A 32 -12.15 17.61 -6.72
C ALA A 32 -12.13 19.13 -6.52
N LEU A 33 -10.97 19.67 -6.13
CA LEU A 33 -10.75 21.10 -6.04
C LEU A 33 -9.74 21.54 -7.10
N PRO A 34 -9.98 22.66 -7.82
CA PRO A 34 -9.04 23.20 -8.80
C PRO A 34 -7.67 23.45 -8.16
N PHE A 35 -6.59 23.27 -8.91
CA PHE A 35 -5.26 23.67 -8.48
C PHE A 35 -5.26 25.15 -8.05
N SER A 36 -4.57 25.43 -6.95
CA SER A 36 -4.42 26.77 -6.42
C SER A 36 -3.12 26.88 -5.63
N PRO A 37 -2.22 27.84 -5.94
CA PRO A 37 -0.97 28.05 -5.21
C PRO A 37 -1.15 28.39 -3.73
N SER A 38 -2.29 28.96 -3.32
CA SER A 38 -2.54 29.33 -1.93
C SER A 38 -2.73 28.13 -0.99
N ARG A 39 -2.86 26.91 -1.54
CA ARG A 39 -2.95 25.66 -0.77
C ARG A 39 -1.59 25.05 -0.44
N PHE A 40 -0.50 25.61 -0.95
CA PHE A 40 0.82 25.27 -0.45
C PHE A 40 1.00 25.86 0.94
N ARG A 41 1.49 25.01 1.83
CA ARG A 41 1.82 25.36 3.21
C ARG A 41 3.23 24.86 3.50
N SER A 42 4.01 25.65 4.22
CA SER A 42 5.28 25.20 4.78
C SER A 42 5.03 24.45 6.10
N PHE A 43 6.08 23.78 6.57
CA PHE A 43 6.18 23.30 7.94
C PHE A 43 7.64 23.45 8.38
N GLN A 44 7.87 23.45 9.68
CA GLN A 44 9.21 23.27 10.23
C GLN A 44 9.36 21.85 10.75
N GLU A 45 10.51 21.23 10.47
CA GLU A 45 10.81 19.91 11.03
C GLU A 45 10.72 19.94 12.56
N SER A 46 9.98 19.00 13.13
CA SER A 46 10.07 18.75 14.56
C SER A 46 11.33 17.91 14.81
N GLY A 47 11.96 18.03 15.98
CA GLY A 47 13.17 17.26 16.32
C GLY A 47 12.94 15.74 16.46
N GLY A 48 11.89 15.18 15.86
CA GLY A 48 11.51 13.77 15.88
C GLY A 48 11.10 13.23 17.24
N THR A 49 11.12 14.04 18.30
CA THR A 49 10.90 13.63 19.69
C THR A 49 9.53 14.08 20.19
N GLY A 50 8.88 13.26 21.02
CA GLY A 50 7.59 13.59 21.65
C GLY A 50 6.36 12.99 20.99
N ARG A 51 6.50 12.31 19.84
CA ARG A 51 5.47 11.46 19.23
C ARG A 51 6.08 10.13 18.79
N THR A 52 5.35 9.05 19.02
CA THR A 52 5.69 7.73 18.50
C THR A 52 5.06 7.55 17.12
N LEU A 53 5.85 7.19 16.13
CA LEU A 53 5.37 6.85 14.79
C LEU A 53 5.53 5.35 14.59
N ALA A 54 4.41 4.64 14.39
CA ALA A 54 4.39 3.23 14.03
C ALA A 54 4.25 3.09 12.51
N PHE A 55 5.24 2.47 11.87
CA PHE A 55 5.30 2.27 10.42
C PHE A 55 4.97 0.82 10.08
N ILE A 56 4.04 0.60 9.17
CA ILE A 56 3.48 -0.71 8.82
C ILE A 56 3.63 -0.96 7.32
N ASP A 57 4.13 -2.16 6.99
CA ASP A 57 4.17 -2.66 5.62
C ASP A 57 4.06 -4.20 5.61
N GLY A 58 3.69 -4.75 4.46
CA GLY A 58 3.47 -6.17 4.23
C GLY A 58 4.19 -6.67 2.97
N GLY A 59 4.87 -7.80 3.10
CA GLY A 59 5.46 -8.54 1.99
C GLY A 59 4.77 -9.89 1.80
N GLN A 60 4.83 -10.42 0.59
CA GLN A 60 4.35 -11.76 0.28
C GLN A 60 5.22 -12.45 -0.78
N ALA A 61 5.17 -13.77 -0.80
CA ALA A 61 5.67 -14.56 -1.92
C ALA A 61 4.74 -15.73 -2.19
N GLU A 62 4.42 -15.95 -3.47
CA GLU A 62 3.66 -17.12 -3.90
C GLU A 62 4.61 -18.33 -4.02
N LEU A 63 4.27 -19.41 -3.32
CA LEU A 63 5.06 -20.65 -3.24
C LEU A 63 4.54 -21.69 -4.23
N LEU A 64 3.22 -21.87 -4.30
CA LEU A 64 2.55 -22.77 -5.23
C LEU A 64 1.42 -22.03 -5.91
N SER A 65 1.27 -22.22 -7.21
CA SER A 65 0.24 -21.54 -8.00
C SER A 65 -0.28 -22.45 -9.09
N THR A 66 -1.57 -22.70 -9.07
CA THR A 66 -2.33 -23.47 -10.06
C THR A 66 -3.63 -22.70 -10.37
N PRO A 67 -4.40 -23.11 -11.40
CA PRO A 67 -5.70 -22.47 -11.69
C PRO A 67 -6.69 -22.48 -10.51
N SER A 68 -6.60 -23.46 -9.60
CA SER A 68 -7.55 -23.66 -8.49
C SER A 68 -6.90 -23.65 -7.11
N LEU A 69 -5.63 -23.30 -6.99
CA LEU A 69 -4.93 -23.28 -5.70
C LEU A 69 -3.80 -22.25 -5.75
N SER A 70 -3.73 -21.38 -4.75
CA SER A 70 -2.54 -20.57 -4.48
C SER A 70 -2.10 -20.81 -3.04
N VAL A 71 -0.82 -21.06 -2.84
CA VAL A 71 -0.20 -21.10 -1.51
C VAL A 71 0.88 -20.05 -1.49
N GLY A 72 0.81 -19.12 -0.54
CA GLY A 72 1.81 -18.09 -0.34
C GLY A 72 2.25 -17.98 1.10
N VAL A 73 3.35 -17.28 1.31
CA VAL A 73 3.77 -16.79 2.62
C VAL A 73 3.56 -15.29 2.65
N ILE A 74 3.00 -14.78 3.75
CA ILE A 74 2.78 -13.37 4.00
C ILE A 74 3.51 -13.00 5.29
N ARG A 75 4.15 -11.84 5.28
CA ARG A 75 4.77 -11.24 6.45
C ARG A 75 4.37 -9.77 6.53
N ALA A 76 3.68 -9.38 7.60
CA ALA A 76 3.41 -7.98 7.90
C ALA A 76 4.23 -7.54 9.12
N VAL A 77 4.75 -6.32 9.06
CA VAL A 77 5.67 -5.78 10.06
C VAL A 77 5.22 -4.39 10.49
N ALA A 78 5.21 -4.16 11.81
CA ALA A 78 5.14 -2.84 12.39
C ALA A 78 6.46 -2.51 13.12
N ARG A 79 6.99 -1.31 12.87
CA ARG A 79 8.14 -0.75 13.57
C ARG A 79 7.78 0.62 14.11
N ALA A 80 7.87 0.81 15.42
CA ALA A 80 7.54 2.07 16.05
C ALA A 80 8.78 2.76 16.61
N TYR A 81 8.85 4.07 16.43
CA TYR A 81 9.97 4.91 16.85
C TYR A 81 9.49 6.17 17.55
N ASN A 82 10.24 6.59 18.57
CA ASN A 82 10.15 7.92 19.18
C ASN A 82 11.54 8.54 19.08
N GLY A 83 11.68 9.53 18.19
CA GLY A 83 12.96 9.94 17.64
C GLY A 83 13.75 8.76 17.07
N MET A 84 15.03 8.69 17.42
CA MET A 84 15.93 7.62 16.95
C MET A 84 15.78 6.30 17.73
N LYS A 85 14.93 6.26 18.77
CA LYS A 85 14.77 5.08 19.61
C LYS A 85 13.58 4.25 19.16
N ARG A 86 13.79 2.94 18.96
CA ARG A 86 12.71 2.00 18.69
C ARG A 86 11.85 1.83 19.94
N ALA A 87 10.59 2.22 19.86
CA ALA A 87 9.61 2.09 20.94
C ALA A 87 9.10 0.64 21.02
N PHE A 88 8.65 0.08 19.89
CA PHE A 88 8.25 -1.32 19.80
C PHE A 88 8.39 -1.87 18.37
N SER A 89 8.22 -3.18 18.25
CA SER A 89 8.25 -3.90 16.98
C SER A 89 7.27 -5.06 17.03
N MET A 90 6.49 -5.24 15.98
CA MET A 90 5.56 -6.36 15.82
C MET A 90 5.76 -6.99 14.46
N THR A 91 5.58 -8.30 14.37
CA THR A 91 5.69 -9.05 13.13
C THR A 91 4.69 -10.19 13.20
N THR A 92 3.88 -10.31 12.15
CA THR A 92 3.08 -11.50 11.89
C THR A 92 3.55 -12.14 10.59
N GLU A 93 3.66 -13.46 10.58
CA GLU A 93 4.07 -14.24 9.43
C GLU A 93 3.26 -15.53 9.41
N PHE A 94 2.73 -15.89 8.24
CA PHE A 94 1.86 -17.05 8.09
C PHE A 94 1.86 -17.55 6.65
N TYR A 95 1.51 -18.81 6.45
CA TYR A 95 1.10 -19.29 5.13
C TYR A 95 -0.37 -19.00 4.90
N ALA A 96 -0.73 -18.64 3.67
CA ALA A 96 -2.10 -18.56 3.20
C ALA A 96 -2.32 -19.62 2.11
N CYS A 97 -3.34 -20.47 2.29
CA CYS A 97 -3.78 -21.44 1.31
C CYS A 97 -5.14 -21.00 0.77
N ILE A 98 -5.22 -20.75 -0.53
CA ILE A 98 -6.39 -20.19 -1.19
C ILE A 98 -6.91 -21.22 -2.18
N SER A 99 -8.13 -21.68 -1.97
CA SER A 99 -8.75 -22.72 -2.81
C SER A 99 -10.26 -22.48 -2.98
N PRO A 100 -10.90 -23.04 -4.02
CA PRO A 100 -12.33 -23.00 -4.19
C PRO A 100 -13.06 -23.62 -3.00
N SER A 101 -13.98 -22.86 -2.41
CA SER A 101 -14.99 -23.39 -1.50
C SER A 101 -16.10 -24.07 -2.32
N PRO A 102 -16.56 -25.28 -1.94
CA PRO A 102 -17.61 -25.98 -2.66
C PRO A 102 -18.96 -25.28 -2.46
N LEU A 103 -19.31 -24.36 -3.35
CA LEU A 103 -20.63 -23.73 -3.44
C LEU A 103 -21.31 -24.08 -4.78
N LYS A 104 -22.64 -24.18 -4.78
CA LYS A 104 -23.41 -24.48 -5.99
C LYS A 104 -23.47 -23.25 -6.90
N ASN A 105 -23.14 -23.47 -8.18
CA ASN A 105 -23.30 -22.58 -9.35
C ASN A 105 -22.24 -21.49 -9.61
N ASP A 106 -21.32 -21.17 -8.70
CA ASP A 106 -20.19 -20.29 -8.99
C ASP A 106 -18.96 -20.58 -8.13
N VAL A 107 -17.79 -20.12 -8.57
CA VAL A 107 -16.51 -20.34 -7.86
C VAL A 107 -16.29 -19.20 -6.87
N THR A 108 -16.26 -19.54 -5.58
CA THR A 108 -15.81 -18.67 -4.48
C THR A 108 -14.52 -19.21 -3.92
N TYR A 109 -13.51 -18.37 -3.76
CA TYR A 109 -12.27 -18.76 -3.10
C TYR A 109 -12.34 -18.45 -1.62
N ALA A 110 -11.86 -19.37 -0.79
CA ALA A 110 -11.67 -19.18 0.64
C ALA A 110 -10.18 -19.27 0.98
N THR A 111 -9.78 -18.56 2.04
CA THR A 111 -8.39 -18.52 2.51
C THR A 111 -8.27 -19.19 3.87
N GLU A 112 -7.41 -20.19 3.97
CA GLU A 112 -6.96 -20.79 5.22
C GLU A 112 -5.60 -20.23 5.62
N LEU A 113 -5.42 -19.92 6.90
CA LEU A 113 -4.22 -19.28 7.43
C LEU A 113 -3.47 -20.21 8.39
N PHE A 114 -2.15 -20.30 8.23
CA PHE A 114 -1.28 -21.15 9.05
C PHE A 114 -0.18 -20.28 9.70
N PRO A 115 -0.31 -19.91 10.98
CA PRO A 115 0.64 -19.01 11.63
C PRO A 115 2.05 -19.60 11.73
N LEU A 116 3.04 -18.75 11.48
CA LEU A 116 4.48 -19.05 11.63
C LEU A 116 5.12 -18.20 12.73
N ARG A 117 4.72 -16.94 12.83
CA ARG A 117 5.22 -15.99 13.81
C ARG A 117 4.16 -14.94 14.13
N GLY A 118 4.05 -14.57 15.40
CA GLY A 118 3.06 -13.59 15.83
C GLY A 118 1.64 -14.15 15.86
N ASN A 119 0.73 -13.40 16.47
CA ASN A 119 -0.64 -13.84 16.76
C ASN A 119 -1.70 -12.93 16.13
N VAL A 120 -1.31 -12.00 15.27
CA VAL A 120 -2.22 -11.08 14.58
C VAL A 120 -2.46 -11.62 13.18
N LEU A 121 -3.63 -12.18 12.94
CA LEU A 121 -4.02 -12.74 11.65
C LEU A 121 -5.30 -12.06 11.17
N PRO A 122 -5.48 -11.90 9.84
CA PRO A 122 -6.78 -11.55 9.27
C PRO A 122 -7.90 -12.48 9.69
N ASP A 123 -9.11 -11.94 9.86
CA ASP A 123 -10.32 -12.75 9.96
C ASP A 123 -10.56 -13.48 8.62
N THR A 124 -10.54 -14.81 8.66
CA THR A 124 -10.78 -15.67 7.50
C THR A 124 -12.17 -15.49 6.91
N ASN A 125 -13.16 -15.02 7.69
CA ASN A 125 -14.49 -14.71 7.18
C ASN A 125 -14.49 -13.53 6.19
N LEU A 126 -13.53 -12.62 6.32
CA LEU A 126 -13.34 -11.49 5.39
C LEU A 126 -12.50 -11.89 4.17
N LEU A 127 -11.91 -13.09 4.16
CA LEU A 127 -11.04 -13.61 3.09
C LEU A 127 -11.74 -14.64 2.20
N SER A 128 -13.04 -14.45 1.98
CA SER A 128 -13.85 -15.25 1.07
C SER A 128 -14.39 -14.37 -0.05
N PHE A 129 -13.96 -14.63 -1.29
CA PHE A 129 -14.31 -13.79 -2.43
C PHE A 129 -14.86 -14.63 -3.58
N ALA A 130 -15.95 -14.16 -4.19
CA ALA A 130 -16.39 -14.68 -5.47
C ALA A 130 -15.27 -14.46 -6.50
N SER A 131 -14.98 -15.46 -7.34
CA SER A 131 -14.02 -15.29 -8.44
C SER A 131 -14.48 -14.23 -9.46
N THR A 132 -15.73 -13.78 -9.36
CA THR A 132 -16.32 -12.69 -10.14
C THR A 132 -16.28 -11.32 -9.44
N ASP A 133 -15.76 -11.23 -8.22
CA ASP A 133 -15.69 -9.98 -7.48
C ASP A 133 -14.86 -8.93 -8.24
N GLY A 134 -15.41 -7.72 -8.34
CA GLY A 134 -14.87 -6.59 -9.09
C GLY A 134 -13.51 -6.09 -8.59
N SER A 135 -13.23 -6.27 -7.30
CA SER A 135 -12.04 -5.74 -6.62
C SER A 135 -10.78 -6.59 -6.80
N ILE A 136 -10.94 -7.86 -7.22
CA ILE A 136 -9.84 -8.82 -7.38
C ILE A 136 -9.70 -9.36 -8.81
N ARG A 137 -10.62 -9.01 -9.71
CA ARG A 137 -10.57 -9.40 -11.12
C ARG A 137 -9.69 -8.46 -11.95
N SER A 138 -9.16 -8.99 -13.05
CA SER A 138 -8.45 -8.22 -14.06
C SER A 138 -9.27 -8.18 -15.36
N GLY A 139 -9.89 -7.04 -15.63
CA GLY A 139 -10.78 -6.86 -16.78
C GLY A 139 -12.01 -7.76 -16.71
N VAL A 140 -12.31 -8.49 -17.79
CA VAL A 140 -13.48 -9.39 -17.89
C VAL A 140 -13.21 -10.80 -17.37
N ARG A 141 -11.97 -11.12 -16.97
CA ARG A 141 -11.58 -12.46 -16.53
C ARG A 141 -11.90 -12.65 -15.05
N ARG A 142 -12.20 -13.88 -14.66
CA ARG A 142 -12.31 -14.27 -13.25
C ARG A 142 -10.97 -14.05 -12.53
N ALA A 143 -11.03 -13.71 -11.26
CA ALA A 143 -9.86 -13.62 -10.41
C ALA A 143 -9.17 -14.99 -10.30
N SER A 144 -7.84 -14.99 -10.24
CA SER A 144 -7.07 -16.18 -9.86
C SER A 144 -7.00 -16.27 -8.32
N PRO A 145 -6.77 -17.47 -7.75
CA PRO A 145 -6.48 -17.62 -6.33
C PRO A 145 -5.33 -16.71 -5.86
N SER A 146 -4.32 -16.49 -6.71
CA SER A 146 -3.18 -15.60 -6.42
C SER A 146 -3.57 -14.15 -6.11
N ALA A 147 -4.68 -13.65 -6.68
CA ALA A 147 -5.14 -12.28 -6.43
C ALA A 147 -5.56 -12.09 -4.96
N LEU A 148 -6.15 -13.12 -4.34
CA LEU A 148 -6.52 -13.10 -2.91
C LEU A 148 -5.30 -13.10 -1.99
N LEU A 149 -4.12 -13.53 -2.46
CA LEU A 149 -2.91 -13.46 -1.64
C LEU A 149 -2.57 -12.00 -1.31
N SER A 150 -2.71 -11.11 -2.28
CA SER A 150 -2.53 -9.66 -2.11
C SER A 150 -3.56 -9.06 -1.16
N VAL A 151 -4.80 -9.56 -1.18
CA VAL A 151 -5.86 -9.17 -0.23
C VAL A 151 -5.50 -9.62 1.18
N ALA A 152 -5.09 -10.89 1.36
CA ALA A 152 -4.69 -11.41 2.66
C ALA A 152 -3.49 -10.65 3.26
N ARG A 153 -2.51 -10.26 2.42
CA ARG A 153 -1.40 -9.39 2.84
C ARG A 153 -1.89 -8.02 3.28
N ARG A 154 -2.75 -7.39 2.49
CA ARG A 154 -3.33 -6.09 2.81
C ARG A 154 -4.13 -6.12 4.10
N PHE A 155 -4.93 -7.16 4.32
CA PHE A 155 -5.71 -7.28 5.55
C PHE A 155 -4.80 -7.54 6.74
N ALA A 156 -3.70 -8.27 6.57
CA ALA A 156 -2.71 -8.44 7.62
C ALA A 156 -2.01 -7.14 8.02
N GLU A 157 -1.75 -6.24 7.07
CA GLU A 157 -1.24 -4.88 7.38
C GLU A 157 -2.23 -4.11 8.25
N LEU A 158 -3.52 -4.13 7.89
CA LEU A 158 -4.57 -3.40 8.61
C LEU A 158 -4.81 -3.96 10.01
N GLU A 159 -4.85 -5.28 10.16
CA GLU A 159 -4.93 -5.93 11.48
C GLU A 159 -3.70 -5.62 12.34
N LEU A 160 -2.50 -5.61 11.73
CA LEU A 160 -1.29 -5.27 12.44
C LEU A 160 -1.25 -3.79 12.83
N ALA A 161 -1.79 -2.90 11.99
CA ALA A 161 -1.99 -1.49 12.30
C ALA A 161 -2.96 -1.31 13.47
N MET A 162 -4.08 -2.04 13.50
CA MET A 162 -5.01 -2.07 14.64
C MET A 162 -4.32 -2.54 15.93
N ALA A 163 -3.55 -3.62 15.85
CA ALA A 163 -2.81 -4.12 17.00
C ALA A 163 -1.71 -3.15 17.47
N ALA A 164 -1.07 -2.42 16.55
CA ALA A 164 -0.10 -1.38 16.85
C ALA A 164 -0.76 -0.13 17.47
N ALA A 165 -1.96 0.26 17.01
CA ALA A 165 -2.80 1.28 17.63
C ALA A 165 -3.06 1.00 19.10
N GLY A 166 -3.16 -0.28 19.46
CA GLY A 166 -3.20 -0.82 20.81
C GLY A 166 -2.14 -0.21 21.75
N LYS A 167 -0.94 0.09 21.23
CA LYS A 167 0.27 0.45 21.99
C LYS A 167 0.64 1.93 21.90
N LEU A 168 -0.11 2.72 21.14
CA LEU A 168 0.15 4.14 20.94
C LEU A 168 -0.68 5.01 21.89
N SER A 169 -0.18 6.21 22.16
CA SER A 169 -0.79 7.22 23.03
C SER A 169 -1.33 8.39 22.21
N ALA A 170 -2.24 9.18 22.77
CA ALA A 170 -2.78 10.35 22.09
C ALA A 170 -1.68 11.26 21.51
N GLY A 171 -1.84 11.68 20.25
CA GLY A 171 -0.86 12.45 19.48
C GLY A 171 0.14 11.61 18.69
N ASP A 172 0.20 10.30 18.92
CA ASP A 172 1.01 9.37 18.12
C ASP A 172 0.40 9.10 16.73
N LEU A 173 1.21 8.53 15.83
CA LEU A 173 0.82 8.28 14.45
C LEU A 173 0.98 6.80 14.07
N ILE A 174 0.03 6.31 13.28
CA ILE A 174 0.11 5.04 12.54
C ILE A 174 0.31 5.38 11.08
N ILE A 175 1.39 4.89 10.49
CA ILE A 175 1.78 5.16 9.11
C ILE A 175 1.77 3.84 8.33
N LEU A 176 0.88 3.72 7.36
CA LEU A 176 0.79 2.60 6.42
C LEU A 176 1.55 2.94 5.14
N ASP A 177 2.34 2.00 4.60
CA ASP A 177 2.87 2.11 3.24
C ASP A 177 1.74 1.83 2.24
N GLY A 178 1.32 2.86 1.52
CA GLY A 178 0.20 2.78 0.57
C GLY A 178 -0.99 3.65 0.97
N SER A 179 -2.16 3.29 0.45
CA SER A 179 -3.37 4.12 0.53
C SER A 179 -4.23 3.78 1.75
N LEU A 180 -5.01 4.74 2.25
CA LEU A 180 -6.15 4.54 3.17
C LEU A 180 -7.49 4.43 2.44
N GLN A 181 -7.49 4.44 1.10
CA GLN A 181 -8.69 4.22 0.31
C GLN A 181 -8.99 2.73 0.17
N GLN A 182 -10.28 2.41 0.07
CA GLN A 182 -10.74 1.06 -0.19
C GLN A 182 -10.35 0.62 -1.61
N GLY A 183 -9.57 -0.45 -1.70
CA GLY A 183 -9.27 -1.16 -2.94
C GLY A 183 -10.00 -2.51 -3.05
N TYR A 184 -10.32 -3.14 -1.92
CA TYR A 184 -10.91 -4.48 -1.87
C TYR A 184 -12.30 -4.52 -1.22
N THR A 185 -13.13 -5.49 -1.63
CA THR A 185 -14.34 -5.86 -0.87
C THR A 185 -13.93 -6.20 0.57
N HIS A 186 -14.74 -5.83 1.55
CA HIS A 186 -14.49 -5.95 3.00
C HIS A 186 -13.39 -5.06 3.60
N GLU A 187 -12.54 -4.40 2.79
CA GLU A 187 -11.48 -3.53 3.33
C GLU A 187 -12.04 -2.32 4.09
N GLU A 188 -13.20 -1.82 3.70
CA GLU A 188 -13.92 -0.73 4.38
C GLU A 188 -14.16 -1.04 5.86
N GLN A 189 -14.46 -2.29 6.21
CA GLN A 189 -14.70 -2.68 7.60
C GLN A 189 -13.42 -2.52 8.45
N LEU A 190 -12.28 -2.93 7.91
CA LEU A 190 -10.98 -2.85 8.59
C LEU A 190 -10.48 -1.40 8.69
N LEU A 191 -10.60 -0.63 7.61
CA LEU A 191 -10.27 0.80 7.58
C LEU A 191 -11.18 1.61 8.51
N GLY A 192 -12.47 1.30 8.53
CA GLY A 192 -13.46 1.91 9.43
C GLY A 192 -13.13 1.64 10.90
N ALA A 193 -12.77 0.40 11.24
CA ALA A 193 -12.31 0.04 12.59
C ALA A 193 -11.03 0.81 12.97
N LEU A 194 -10.06 0.93 12.05
CA LEU A 194 -8.84 1.71 12.27
C LEU A 194 -9.10 3.20 12.46
N ARG A 195 -9.99 3.78 11.65
CA ARG A 195 -10.45 5.16 11.81
C ARG A 195 -11.09 5.37 13.17
N GLN A 196 -12.04 4.52 13.55
CA GLN A 196 -12.76 4.64 14.82
C GLN A 196 -11.80 4.51 16.01
N SER A 197 -10.93 3.50 16.01
CA SER A 197 -9.92 3.34 17.07
C SER A 197 -8.96 4.52 17.13
N SER A 198 -8.65 5.15 15.99
CA SER A 198 -7.77 6.30 15.92
C SER A 198 -8.41 7.52 16.59
N ILE A 199 -9.70 7.78 16.29
CA ILE A 199 -10.48 8.85 16.90
C ILE A 199 -10.59 8.64 18.43
N GLU A 200 -10.96 7.45 18.88
CA GLU A 200 -11.17 7.15 20.31
C GLU A 200 -9.89 7.32 21.14
N LYS A 201 -8.73 7.00 20.55
CA LYS A 201 -7.43 7.12 21.22
C LYS A 201 -6.75 8.47 21.04
N GLY A 202 -7.27 9.33 20.17
CA GLY A 202 -6.62 10.57 19.77
C GLY A 202 -5.29 10.35 19.04
N ILE A 203 -5.16 9.24 18.30
CA ILE A 203 -4.02 9.00 17.38
C ILE A 203 -4.46 9.31 15.94
N MET A 204 -3.51 9.43 15.02
CA MET A 204 -3.83 9.64 13.61
C MET A 204 -3.29 8.49 12.76
N ALA A 205 -4.18 7.84 12.00
CA ALA A 205 -3.79 6.91 10.95
C ALA A 205 -3.58 7.64 9.63
N VAL A 206 -2.47 7.31 8.98
CA VAL A 206 -1.91 8.00 7.81
C VAL A 206 -1.46 6.96 6.79
N GLY A 207 -1.82 7.15 5.53
CA GLY A 207 -1.26 6.41 4.40
C GLY A 207 -0.22 7.26 3.69
N VAL A 208 0.94 6.70 3.37
CA VAL A 208 1.98 7.37 2.58
C VAL A 208 2.33 6.51 1.39
N SER A 209 2.07 7.01 0.18
CA SER A 209 2.35 6.27 -1.05
C SER A 209 3.60 6.78 -1.76
N LYS A 210 4.61 5.91 -1.91
CA LYS A 210 5.86 6.14 -2.67
C LYS A 210 5.57 6.58 -4.11
N THR A 211 4.62 5.89 -4.73
CA THR A 211 4.18 6.08 -6.11
C THR A 211 2.68 6.23 -6.14
N ASN A 212 2.18 7.22 -6.86
CA ASN A 212 0.75 7.39 -7.11
C ASN A 212 0.50 7.71 -8.58
N SER A 213 -0.65 7.28 -9.07
CA SER A 213 -1.11 7.51 -10.44
C SER A 213 -2.27 8.51 -10.49
N LEU A 214 -2.41 9.37 -9.47
CA LEU A 214 -3.45 10.38 -9.44
C LEU A 214 -3.16 11.39 -10.57
N LEU A 215 -3.88 11.27 -11.67
CA LEU A 215 -3.73 12.15 -12.82
C LEU A 215 -4.43 13.49 -12.58
N SER A 216 -4.05 14.50 -13.34
CA SER A 216 -4.81 15.74 -13.50
C SER A 216 -5.56 15.74 -14.83
N THR A 217 -6.47 16.71 -15.00
CA THR A 217 -7.11 17.00 -16.30
C THR A 217 -6.10 17.34 -17.41
N SER A 218 -4.87 17.76 -17.07
CA SER A 218 -3.79 17.95 -18.05
C SER A 218 -3.12 16.64 -18.53
N GLY A 219 -3.45 15.50 -17.90
CA GLY A 219 -2.89 14.18 -18.22
C GLY A 219 -1.53 13.88 -17.57
N LEU A 220 -0.99 14.81 -16.77
CA LEU A 220 0.19 14.58 -15.93
C LEU A 220 -0.22 14.02 -14.57
N THR A 221 0.72 13.43 -13.82
CA THR A 221 0.44 13.11 -12.41
C THR A 221 0.30 14.41 -11.61
N PHE A 222 -0.71 14.49 -10.74
CA PHE A 222 -1.00 15.69 -9.97
C PHE A 222 0.21 16.11 -9.12
N GLY A 223 0.90 15.16 -8.48
CA GLY A 223 2.14 15.43 -7.74
C GLY A 223 3.27 16.02 -8.59
N SER A 224 3.44 15.53 -9.83
CA SER A 224 4.42 16.11 -10.76
C SER A 224 4.04 17.53 -11.19
N MET A 225 2.74 17.81 -11.35
CA MET A 225 2.23 19.14 -11.68
C MET A 225 2.45 20.14 -10.54
N LEU A 226 2.39 19.73 -9.27
CA LEU A 226 2.67 20.61 -8.14
C LEU A 226 4.15 21.06 -8.05
N SER A 227 5.07 20.23 -8.55
CA SER A 227 6.51 20.40 -8.30
C SER A 227 7.13 21.70 -8.86
N PRO A 228 6.75 22.24 -10.04
CA PRO A 228 7.28 23.51 -10.53
C PRO A 228 6.76 24.75 -9.78
N HIS A 229 5.69 24.61 -8.97
CA HIS A 229 4.95 25.74 -8.41
C HIS A 229 5.15 25.91 -6.90
N HIS A 230 6.02 25.12 -6.28
CA HIS A 230 6.17 25.17 -4.83
C HIS A 230 6.98 26.41 -4.38
N PRO A 231 6.52 27.14 -3.35
CA PRO A 231 7.24 28.30 -2.82
C PRO A 231 8.31 27.95 -1.77
N HIS A 232 8.37 26.70 -1.30
CA HIS A 232 9.21 26.29 -0.16
C HIS A 232 10.08 25.07 -0.47
N GLU A 233 11.17 24.88 0.26
CA GLU A 233 12.02 23.70 0.15
C GLU A 233 11.31 22.42 0.64
N GLN A 234 10.50 22.58 1.69
CA GLN A 234 9.60 21.58 2.25
C GLN A 234 8.20 22.16 2.31
N TRP A 235 7.22 21.36 1.89
CA TRP A 235 5.85 21.82 1.78
C TRP A 235 4.86 20.67 1.81
N TRP A 236 3.62 21.01 2.13
CA TRP A 236 2.47 20.18 1.87
C TRP A 236 1.40 20.97 1.13
N TYR A 237 0.58 20.26 0.38
CA TYR A 237 -0.49 20.79 -0.46
C TYR A 237 -1.80 20.14 -0.05
N ALA A 238 -2.71 20.94 0.49
CA ALA A 238 -4.03 20.48 0.90
C ALA A 238 -5.04 21.65 0.99
N PRO A 239 -6.34 21.36 0.87
CA PRO A 239 -6.91 20.09 0.43
C PRO A 239 -6.74 19.87 -1.10
N VAL A 240 -6.50 18.62 -1.52
CA VAL A 240 -6.58 18.21 -2.94
C VAL A 240 -8.03 18.05 -3.38
N ALA A 241 -8.86 17.52 -2.49
CA ALA A 241 -10.28 17.30 -2.69
C ALA A 241 -11.01 17.41 -1.36
N LEU A 242 -12.33 17.67 -1.39
CA LEU A 242 -13.17 17.56 -0.21
C LEU A 242 -13.64 16.11 -0.09
N PRO A 243 -13.28 15.40 1.00
CA PRO A 243 -13.77 14.05 1.23
C PRO A 243 -15.25 14.06 1.63
N SER A 244 -15.96 13.01 1.22
CA SER A 244 -17.25 12.62 1.81
C SER A 244 -17.01 12.01 3.18
N ASP A 245 -18.07 11.81 3.98
CA ASP A 245 -17.90 11.20 5.31
C ASP A 245 -17.23 9.83 5.22
N GLY A 246 -16.28 9.57 6.13
CA GLY A 246 -15.48 8.35 6.17
C GLY A 246 -14.26 8.32 5.23
N ALA A 247 -14.25 9.11 4.14
CA ALA A 247 -13.12 9.13 3.22
C ALA A 247 -11.91 9.88 3.81
N PRO A 248 -10.67 9.41 3.61
CA PRO A 248 -9.48 10.08 4.09
C PRO A 248 -9.24 11.40 3.35
N HIS A 249 -8.71 12.41 4.05
CA HIS A 249 -8.21 13.63 3.42
C HIS A 249 -7.00 13.32 2.54
N ILE A 250 -6.96 13.89 1.34
CA ILE A 250 -5.85 13.72 0.39
C ILE A 250 -4.97 14.97 0.37
N SER A 251 -3.67 14.76 0.58
CA SER A 251 -2.63 15.79 0.53
C SER A 251 -1.43 15.31 -0.29
N PHE A 252 -0.61 16.25 -0.76
CA PHE A 252 0.74 15.95 -1.23
C PHE A 252 1.77 16.59 -0.32
N ALA A 253 2.92 15.95 -0.11
CA ALA A 253 4.00 16.53 0.67
C ALA A 253 5.38 16.26 0.07
N ARG A 254 6.21 17.30 0.04
CA ARG A 254 7.66 17.19 -0.17
C ARG A 254 8.32 17.30 1.20
N LEU A 255 8.69 16.13 1.74
CA LEU A 255 9.20 15.99 3.11
C LEU A 255 10.70 16.28 3.23
N HIS A 256 11.42 16.45 2.12
CA HIS A 256 12.83 16.83 2.14
C HIS A 256 13.18 17.69 0.92
N GLN A 257 14.04 18.70 1.15
CA GLN A 257 14.45 19.66 0.13
C GLN A 257 15.11 19.04 -1.11
N LYS A 258 15.82 17.91 -0.96
CA LYS A 258 16.46 17.18 -2.05
C LYS A 258 15.66 15.99 -2.58
N SER A 259 14.42 15.82 -2.14
CA SER A 259 13.58 14.72 -2.65
C SER A 259 13.26 14.94 -4.14
N SER A 260 13.18 13.85 -4.90
CA SER A 260 12.89 13.87 -6.34
C SER A 260 11.45 14.23 -6.67
N GLY A 261 10.54 14.18 -5.70
CA GLY A 261 9.13 14.47 -5.90
C GLY A 261 8.36 14.60 -4.59
N ALA A 262 7.05 14.78 -4.72
CA ALA A 262 6.12 14.81 -3.60
C ALA A 262 5.41 13.47 -3.43
N PHE A 263 5.14 13.08 -2.19
CA PHE A 263 4.43 11.87 -1.83
C PHE A 263 2.94 12.17 -1.62
N LEU A 264 2.08 11.21 -1.98
CA LEU A 264 0.67 11.25 -1.64
C LEU A 264 0.52 10.86 -0.16
N VAL A 265 -0.13 11.72 0.61
CA VAL A 265 -0.39 11.51 2.04
C VAL A 265 -1.89 11.55 2.27
N GLU A 266 -2.41 10.50 2.90
CA GLU A 266 -3.82 10.34 3.21
C GLU A 266 -4.02 10.26 4.72
N SER A 267 -5.00 10.95 5.28
CA SER A 267 -5.27 10.95 6.72
C SER A 267 -6.76 10.93 7.03
N PHE A 268 -7.20 10.17 8.04
CA PHE A 268 -8.62 10.17 8.44
C PHE A 268 -9.05 11.44 9.20
N ALA A 269 -8.09 12.22 9.68
CA ALA A 269 -8.31 13.54 10.27
C ALA A 269 -7.80 14.64 9.33
N GLU A 270 -8.26 15.87 9.55
CA GLU A 270 -7.79 17.02 8.77
C GLU A 270 -6.26 17.15 8.92
N PRO A 271 -5.51 17.20 7.81
CA PRO A 271 -4.07 17.28 7.84
C PRO A 271 -3.61 18.61 8.47
N ASP A 272 -2.59 18.54 9.32
CA ASP A 272 -2.02 19.68 10.03
C ASP A 272 -0.49 19.75 9.86
N GLU A 273 0.12 20.88 10.22
CA GLU A 273 1.57 21.03 10.16
C GLU A 273 2.33 19.98 11.01
N PRO A 274 1.92 19.68 12.27
CA PRO A 274 2.55 18.64 13.08
C PRO A 274 2.65 17.25 12.42
N LEU A 275 1.67 16.84 11.62
CA LEU A 275 1.75 15.61 10.83
C LEU A 275 2.96 15.63 9.89
N PHE A 276 3.07 16.64 9.02
CA PHE A 276 4.15 16.69 8.01
C PHE A 276 5.52 16.96 8.63
N ALA A 277 5.57 17.78 9.69
CA ALA A 277 6.78 17.97 10.48
C ALA A 277 7.29 16.65 11.06
N SER A 278 6.39 15.81 11.58
CA SER A 278 6.74 14.49 12.13
C SER A 278 7.20 13.53 11.04
N LEU A 279 6.56 13.51 9.87
CA LEU A 279 6.99 12.68 8.75
C LEU A 279 8.37 13.11 8.23
N ALA A 280 8.59 14.41 8.08
CA ALA A 280 9.85 14.98 7.59
C ALA A 280 11.04 14.65 8.50
N ALA A 281 10.84 14.61 9.81
CA ALA A 281 11.86 14.22 10.78
C ALA A 281 12.42 12.79 10.53
N TYR A 282 11.66 11.92 9.87
CA TYR A 282 12.08 10.56 9.51
C TYR A 282 12.49 10.43 8.03
N SER A 283 12.55 11.51 7.26
CA SER A 283 12.73 11.48 5.79
C SER A 283 14.15 11.84 5.30
N HIS A 284 15.15 11.68 6.15
CA HIS A 284 16.55 12.06 5.87
C HIS A 284 17.46 10.91 5.39
N ASP A 285 16.91 9.71 5.17
CA ASP A 285 17.72 8.57 4.75
C ASP A 285 18.31 8.77 3.33
N PRO A 286 19.64 8.72 3.15
CA PRO A 286 20.28 8.88 1.84
C PRO A 286 19.85 7.86 0.78
N VAL A 287 19.42 6.66 1.20
CA VAL A 287 18.95 5.59 0.31
C VAL A 287 17.60 5.97 -0.32
N PHE A 288 16.76 6.72 0.38
CA PHE A 288 15.48 7.19 -0.14
C PHE A 288 15.08 8.56 0.42
N LEU A 289 15.75 9.61 -0.06
CA LEU A 289 15.55 10.98 0.42
C LEU A 289 14.12 11.47 0.26
N GLY A 290 13.55 11.99 1.35
CA GLY A 290 12.17 12.48 1.42
C GLY A 290 11.16 11.41 1.83
N TYR A 291 11.50 10.12 1.78
CA TYR A 291 10.57 9.07 2.18
C TYR A 291 10.83 8.63 3.63
N PRO A 292 9.80 8.48 4.49
CA PRO A 292 10.02 8.12 5.89
C PRO A 292 10.78 6.80 6.06
N TYR A 293 11.95 6.85 6.69
CA TYR A 293 12.84 5.71 6.93
C TYR A 293 12.14 4.55 7.65
N GLY A 294 11.20 4.86 8.54
CA GLY A 294 10.42 3.83 9.22
C GLY A 294 9.65 2.92 8.26
N LEU A 295 9.16 3.45 7.14
CA LEU A 295 8.52 2.66 6.08
C LEU A 295 9.55 1.84 5.28
N VAL A 296 10.75 2.39 5.03
CA VAL A 296 11.86 1.64 4.42
C VAL A 296 12.25 0.44 5.29
N GLU A 297 12.30 0.62 6.61
CA GLU A 297 12.60 -0.46 7.55
C GLU A 297 11.47 -1.50 7.63
N ALA A 298 10.21 -1.05 7.62
CA ALA A 298 9.05 -1.94 7.60
C ALA A 298 9.05 -2.80 6.32
N ASP A 299 9.21 -2.17 5.15
CA ASP A 299 9.35 -2.83 3.83
C ASP A 299 10.47 -3.88 3.85
N ARG A 300 11.67 -3.46 4.26
CA ARG A 300 12.83 -4.36 4.33
C ARG A 300 12.57 -5.57 5.23
N ALA A 301 11.92 -5.35 6.38
CA ALA A 301 11.65 -6.43 7.34
C ALA A 301 10.49 -7.33 6.89
N ALA A 302 9.50 -6.79 6.19
CA ALA A 302 8.33 -7.50 5.67
C ALA A 302 8.67 -8.31 4.40
N ARG A 303 9.69 -7.89 3.66
CA ARG A 303 10.11 -8.54 2.42
C ARG A 303 10.39 -10.03 2.61
N VAL A 304 9.72 -10.84 1.79
CA VAL A 304 10.04 -12.25 1.58
C VAL A 304 10.91 -12.31 0.33
N SER A 305 12.20 -12.59 0.49
CA SER A 305 13.13 -12.57 -0.65
C SER A 305 12.88 -13.75 -1.59
N ASN A 306 13.38 -13.65 -2.82
CA ASN A 306 13.35 -14.78 -3.78
C ASN A 306 14.11 -16.00 -3.23
N GLN A 307 15.15 -15.80 -2.43
CA GLN A 307 15.88 -16.87 -1.77
C GLN A 307 15.02 -17.56 -0.70
N ASP A 308 14.34 -16.77 0.15
CA ASP A 308 13.40 -17.29 1.15
C ASP A 308 12.27 -18.09 0.47
N ALA A 309 11.66 -17.50 -0.56
CA ALA A 309 10.60 -18.15 -1.33
C ALA A 309 11.08 -19.47 -1.95
N SER A 310 12.27 -19.49 -2.55
CA SER A 310 12.83 -20.71 -3.17
C SER A 310 13.12 -21.81 -2.14
N TYR A 311 13.66 -21.44 -0.98
CA TYR A 311 13.84 -22.37 0.13
C TYR A 311 12.51 -22.95 0.62
N LEU A 312 11.51 -22.10 0.82
CA LEU A 312 10.17 -22.51 1.25
C LEU A 312 9.46 -23.39 0.22
N ARG A 313 9.60 -23.10 -1.08
CA ARG A 313 9.11 -23.95 -2.17
C ARG A 313 9.73 -25.33 -2.14
N THR A 314 11.05 -25.41 -1.94
CA THR A 314 11.78 -26.68 -1.86
C THR A 314 11.29 -27.51 -0.68
N LYS A 315 11.16 -26.88 0.50
CA LYS A 315 10.65 -27.52 1.72
C LYS A 315 9.20 -28.00 1.57
N LEU A 316 8.35 -27.20 0.94
CA LEU A 316 6.98 -27.58 0.64
C LEU A 316 6.93 -28.78 -0.31
N ALA A 317 7.80 -28.78 -1.34
CA ALA A 317 7.86 -29.84 -2.33
C ALA A 317 8.36 -31.18 -1.77
N GLU A 318 9.34 -31.14 -0.87
CA GLU A 318 9.81 -32.31 -0.15
C GLU A 318 8.67 -32.96 0.67
N LYS A 319 7.87 -32.14 1.37
CA LYS A 319 6.80 -32.63 2.25
C LYS A 319 5.57 -33.15 1.51
N LEU A 320 5.18 -32.53 0.40
CA LEU A 320 4.02 -32.94 -0.39
C LEU A 320 4.31 -34.17 -1.27
N GLY A 321 5.57 -34.44 -1.59
CA GLY A 321 5.96 -35.51 -2.50
C GLY A 321 5.87 -35.10 -3.98
N ARG A 322 6.79 -35.63 -4.80
CA ARG A 322 6.98 -35.20 -6.20
C ARG A 322 5.77 -35.46 -7.13
N ARG A 323 5.01 -36.54 -6.92
CA ARG A 323 3.90 -36.92 -7.84
C ARG A 323 2.74 -35.93 -7.81
N ASP A 324 2.37 -35.45 -6.62
CA ASP A 324 1.20 -34.58 -6.44
C ASP A 324 1.48 -33.17 -6.98
N ILE A 325 2.72 -32.69 -6.85
CA ILE A 325 3.14 -31.39 -7.38
C ILE A 325 3.29 -31.40 -8.90
N THR A 326 3.87 -32.44 -9.50
CA THR A 326 4.02 -32.50 -10.96
C THR A 326 2.67 -32.52 -11.66
N ALA A 327 1.66 -33.22 -11.11
CA ALA A 327 0.31 -33.19 -11.64
C ALA A 327 -0.31 -31.77 -11.58
N LEU A 328 -0.16 -31.09 -10.44
CA LEU A 328 -0.68 -29.73 -10.22
C LEU A 328 0.03 -28.64 -11.05
N LEU A 329 1.34 -28.74 -11.25
CA LEU A 329 2.15 -27.77 -12.00
C LEU A 329 2.13 -27.98 -13.52
N SER A 330 1.84 -29.20 -13.99
CA SER A 330 1.84 -29.54 -15.43
C SER A 330 0.86 -28.70 -16.25
N GLN A 331 -0.19 -28.14 -15.62
CA GLN A 331 -1.19 -27.31 -16.29
C GLN A 331 -0.75 -25.85 -16.52
N LYS A 332 0.26 -25.36 -15.79
CA LYS A 332 0.72 -23.96 -15.87
C LYS A 332 2.00 -23.79 -16.71
N ASN A 333 2.80 -24.86 -16.82
CA ASN A 333 4.17 -24.80 -17.34
C ASN A 333 4.36 -24.75 -18.87
N ALA A 334 3.29 -24.60 -19.67
CA ALA A 334 3.48 -24.46 -21.11
C ALA A 334 4.35 -23.26 -21.49
N HIS A 335 4.23 -22.13 -20.78
CA HIS A 335 5.02 -20.93 -21.05
C HIS A 335 6.48 -21.04 -20.58
N GLU A 336 6.75 -21.60 -19.40
CA GLU A 336 8.13 -21.83 -18.91
C GLU A 336 8.88 -22.86 -19.77
N VAL A 337 8.17 -23.90 -20.25
CA VAL A 337 8.71 -24.87 -21.21
C VAL A 337 9.05 -24.17 -22.54
N LEU A 338 8.17 -23.33 -23.07
CA LEU A 338 8.44 -22.58 -24.31
C LEU A 338 9.60 -21.58 -24.17
N ASP A 339 9.72 -20.89 -23.04
CA ASP A 339 10.85 -19.98 -22.78
C ASP A 339 12.19 -20.72 -22.59
N SER A 340 12.15 -21.98 -22.14
CA SER A 340 13.32 -22.87 -22.08
C SER A 340 13.72 -23.48 -23.43
N ILE A 341 12.86 -23.39 -24.47
CA ILE A 341 13.09 -23.90 -25.82
C ILE A 341 13.40 -22.74 -26.80
N ARG A 342 14.17 -21.74 -26.38
CA ARG A 342 14.72 -20.75 -27.33
C ARG A 342 15.96 -21.34 -28.03
N PHE A 343 15.84 -21.53 -29.35
CA PHE A 343 16.94 -21.85 -30.27
C PHE A 343 17.94 -20.71 -30.39
#